data_AF-A0A914PGR4-F1
#
_entry.id   AF-A0A914PGR4-F1
#
_cell.length_a   1.000
_cell.length_b   1.000
_cell.length_c   1.000
_cell.angle_alpha   90.00
_cell.angle_beta   90.00
_cell.angle_gamma   90.00
#
_symmetry.space_group_name_H-M   'P 1'
#
loop_
_entity.id
_entity.type
_entity.pdbx_description
1 polymer ?
#
loop_
_entity_poly.entity_id
_entity_poly.type
_entity_poly.pdbx_seq_one_letter_code
_entity_poly.pdbx_strand_id
1 'polypeptide(L)'
;MTEKNHVKVLVFLQQAYMVGLRQYNQASPFITEEQLDKLIPDVLDSLLDFHLNLLRRLKKKKDENAIIETVSDIVEEEFGNGLFTTAAIRAYTIFCLSRDESCQIYAELMEKNPKFKKFFDHYEMQPAFKQHNFKSCFLLIAQRLTKYNLLFDSVNFTFITHT
;
A
#
# COMPACT_ATOMS: atom_id res chain seq x y z
N MET A 1 -7.23 0.21 10.43
CA MET A 1 -7.35 0.08 8.97
C MET A 1 -7.91 -1.29 8.66
N THR A 2 -8.99 -1.41 7.87
CA THR A 2 -9.47 -2.70 7.33
C THR A 2 -8.74 -3.04 6.04
N GLU A 3 -8.73 -4.30 5.62
CA GLU A 3 -8.11 -4.71 4.35
C GLU A 3 -8.66 -3.94 3.15
N LYS A 4 -9.99 -3.74 3.09
CA LYS A 4 -10.65 -2.91 2.08
C LYS A 4 -10.11 -1.47 2.06
N ASN A 5 -9.86 -0.89 3.23
CA ASN A 5 -9.33 0.48 3.30
C ASN A 5 -7.85 0.51 2.91
N HIS A 6 -7.07 -0.51 3.26
CA HIS A 6 -5.68 -0.62 2.85
C HIS A 6 -5.54 -0.70 1.32
N VAL A 7 -6.35 -1.55 0.67
CA VAL A 7 -6.43 -1.64 -0.80
C VAL A 7 -6.77 -0.28 -1.42
N LYS A 8 -7.70 0.48 -0.82
CA LYS A 8 -8.03 1.83 -1.33
C LYS A 8 -6.84 2.78 -1.28
N VAL A 9 -6.03 2.74 -0.21
CA VAL A 9 -4.82 3.57 -0.11
C VAL A 9 -3.79 3.17 -1.17
N LEU A 10 -3.55 1.87 -1.37
CA LEU A 10 -2.64 1.37 -2.40
C LEU A 10 -3.09 1.80 -3.82
N VAL A 11 -4.36 1.58 -4.15
CA VAL A 11 -4.93 1.99 -5.44
C VAL A 11 -4.83 3.50 -5.63
N PHE A 12 -5.10 4.29 -4.59
CA PHE A 12 -4.99 5.74 -4.69
C PHE A 12 -3.54 6.18 -4.93
N LEU A 13 -2.58 5.69 -4.14
CA LEU A 13 -1.16 6.00 -4.34
C LEU A 13 -0.70 5.62 -5.75
N GLN A 14 -1.11 4.46 -6.25
CA GLN A 14 -0.75 4.00 -7.59
C GLN A 14 -1.41 4.85 -8.69
N GLN A 15 -2.73 4.97 -8.68
CA GLN A 15 -3.46 5.55 -9.81
C GLN A 15 -3.38 7.07 -9.81
N ALA A 16 -3.58 7.71 -8.66
CA ALA A 16 -3.55 9.16 -8.57
C ALA A 16 -2.11 9.68 -8.61
N TYR A 17 -1.20 9.15 -7.78
CA TYR A 17 0.14 9.74 -7.66
C TYR A 17 1.19 9.10 -8.56
N MET A 18 1.22 7.79 -8.76
CA MET A 18 2.25 7.18 -9.63
C MET A 18 1.90 7.33 -11.12
N VAL A 19 0.77 6.79 -11.54
CA VAL A 19 0.31 6.84 -12.94
C VAL A 19 -0.07 8.27 -13.33
N GLY A 20 -0.88 8.94 -12.51
CA GLY A 20 -1.33 10.30 -12.78
C GLY A 20 -0.18 11.30 -12.91
N LEU A 21 0.86 11.19 -12.07
CA LEU A 21 2.00 12.11 -12.14
C LEU A 21 2.84 11.86 -13.39
N ARG A 22 3.07 10.59 -13.78
CA ARG A 22 3.77 10.27 -15.03
C ARG A 22 3.02 10.82 -16.24
N GLN A 23 1.71 10.63 -16.30
CA GLN A 23 0.89 11.18 -17.39
C GLN A 23 0.94 12.71 -17.43
N TYR A 24 0.87 13.37 -16.27
CA TYR A 24 0.97 14.81 -16.15
C TYR A 24 2.37 15.32 -16.58
N ASN A 25 3.44 14.60 -16.23
CA ASN A 25 4.81 14.89 -16.67
C ASN A 25 4.99 14.66 -18.18
N GLN A 26 4.39 13.62 -18.77
CA GLN A 26 4.47 13.36 -20.21
C GLN A 26 3.82 14.48 -21.05
N ALA A 27 2.71 15.04 -20.58
CA ALA A 27 2.03 16.15 -21.28
C ALA A 27 2.85 17.45 -21.29
N SER A 28 3.65 17.68 -20.24
CA SER A 28 4.52 18.84 -20.12
C SER A 28 5.65 18.52 -19.13
N PRO A 29 6.82 18.03 -19.57
CA PRO A 29 7.87 17.59 -18.66
C PRO A 29 8.33 18.67 -17.66
N PHE A 30 8.44 18.28 -16.40
CA PHE A 30 8.92 19.14 -15.31
C PHE A 30 9.75 18.40 -14.25
N ILE A 31 9.81 17.06 -14.29
CA ILE A 31 10.71 16.21 -13.50
C ILE A 31 11.29 15.09 -14.36
N THR A 32 12.44 14.54 -13.97
CA THR A 32 13.08 13.43 -14.70
C THR A 32 12.41 12.09 -14.40
N GLU A 33 12.56 11.11 -15.30
CA GLU A 33 12.11 9.74 -15.03
C GLU A 33 12.81 9.13 -13.81
N GLU A 34 14.09 9.44 -13.58
CA GLU A 34 14.81 9.00 -12.37
C GLU A 34 14.14 9.52 -11.08
N GLN A 35 13.71 10.79 -11.08
CA GLN A 35 12.98 11.37 -9.94
C GLN A 35 11.61 10.72 -9.77
N LEU A 36 10.91 10.38 -10.86
CA LEU A 36 9.64 9.65 -10.82
C LEU A 36 9.81 8.25 -10.21
N ASP A 37 10.83 7.52 -10.65
CA ASP A 37 11.12 6.15 -10.18
C ASP A 37 11.50 6.11 -8.69
N LYS A 38 12.24 7.11 -8.21
CA LYS A 38 12.63 7.22 -6.79
C LYS A 38 11.51 7.78 -5.90
N LEU A 39 10.61 8.58 -6.46
CA LEU A 39 9.52 9.19 -5.70
C LEU A 39 8.50 8.14 -5.24
N ILE A 40 8.14 7.19 -6.10
CA ILE A 40 7.25 6.08 -5.73
C ILE A 40 7.88 4.78 -6.26
N PRO A 41 8.29 3.86 -5.37
CA PRO A 41 8.92 2.61 -5.78
C PRO A 41 7.95 1.74 -6.58
N ASP A 42 8.46 1.10 -7.63
CA ASP A 42 7.70 0.23 -8.53
C ASP A 42 7.43 -1.16 -7.91
N VAL A 43 6.70 -1.16 -6.80
CA VAL A 43 6.38 -2.37 -6.00
C VAL A 43 4.90 -2.45 -5.63
N LEU A 44 4.12 -1.44 -6.03
CA LEU A 44 2.71 -1.33 -5.66
C LEU A 44 1.85 -2.45 -6.25
N ASP A 45 2.21 -2.97 -7.43
CA ASP A 45 1.51 -4.11 -8.05
C ASP A 45 1.62 -5.37 -7.20
N SER A 46 2.82 -5.72 -6.72
CA SER A 46 3.01 -6.87 -5.84
C SER A 46 2.24 -6.73 -4.53
N LEU A 47 2.15 -5.52 -3.98
CA LEU A 47 1.33 -5.25 -2.81
C LEU A 47 -0.17 -5.40 -3.13
N LEU A 48 -0.63 -4.84 -4.26
CA LEU A 48 -2.02 -4.92 -4.68
C LEU A 48 -2.46 -6.36 -4.96
N ASP A 49 -1.65 -7.16 -5.66
CA ASP A 49 -1.93 -8.56 -5.96
C ASP A 49 -2.21 -9.36 -4.69
N PHE A 50 -1.33 -9.23 -3.70
CA PHE A 50 -1.48 -9.88 -2.41
C PHE A 50 -2.76 -9.41 -1.68
N HIS A 51 -2.94 -8.11 -1.53
CA HIS A 51 -4.04 -7.56 -0.75
C HIS A 51 -5.42 -7.72 -1.42
N LEU A 52 -5.48 -7.67 -2.75
CA LEU A 52 -6.71 -7.96 -3.49
C LEU A 52 -7.07 -9.44 -3.40
N ASN A 53 -6.09 -10.35 -3.47
CA ASN A 53 -6.35 -11.77 -3.29
C ASN A 53 -6.86 -12.08 -1.87
N LEU A 54 -6.19 -11.55 -0.85
CA LEU A 54 -6.64 -11.68 0.54
C LEU A 54 -8.07 -11.14 0.73
N LEU A 55 -8.36 -9.93 0.22
CA LEU A 55 -9.69 -9.34 0.29
C LEU A 55 -10.75 -10.20 -0.42
N ARG A 56 -10.43 -10.78 -1.58
CA ARG A 56 -11.33 -11.65 -2.35
C ARG A 56 -11.69 -12.90 -1.55
N ARG A 57 -10.71 -13.54 -0.92
CA ARG A 57 -10.93 -14.74 -0.10
C ARG A 57 -11.75 -14.45 1.14
N LEU A 58 -11.43 -13.37 1.86
CA LEU A 58 -12.20 -12.94 3.03
C LEU A 58 -13.66 -12.63 2.67
N LYS A 59 -13.91 -11.98 1.53
CA LYS A 59 -15.28 -11.74 1.04
C LYS A 59 -16.00 -13.04 0.70
N LYS A 60 -15.37 -13.94 -0.05
CA LYS A 60 -15.96 -15.24 -0.42
C LYS A 60 -16.40 -16.01 0.83
N LYS A 61 -15.53 -16.14 1.83
CA LYS A 61 -15.84 -16.85 3.08
C LYS A 61 -16.99 -16.21 3.85
N LYS A 62 -17.06 -14.88 3.86
CA LYS A 62 -18.16 -14.11 4.49
C LYS A 62 -19.48 -14.23 3.72
N ASP A 63 -19.44 -14.36 2.40
CA ASP A 63 -20.65 -14.50 1.59
C ASP A 63 -21.20 -15.95 1.62
N GLU A 64 -20.32 -16.94 1.82
CA GLU A 64 -20.69 -18.36 1.97
C GLU A 64 -21.18 -18.72 3.39
N ASN A 65 -20.81 -17.93 4.41
CA ASN A 65 -21.11 -18.25 5.81
C ASN A 65 -21.72 -17.04 6.54
N ALA A 66 -22.92 -17.21 7.09
CA ALA A 66 -23.58 -16.18 7.89
C ALA A 66 -22.82 -15.85 9.20
N ILE A 67 -22.08 -16.83 9.73
CA ILE A 67 -21.18 -16.69 10.88
C ILE A 67 -19.84 -17.31 10.49
N ILE A 68 -18.75 -16.56 10.62
CA ILE A 68 -17.39 -17.06 10.34
C ILE A 68 -16.79 -17.56 11.63
N GLU A 69 -16.65 -18.88 11.77
CA GLU A 69 -16.04 -19.50 12.96
C GLU A 69 -14.52 -19.33 13.02
N THR A 70 -13.84 -19.33 11.87
CA THR A 70 -12.38 -19.18 11.76
C THR A 70 -11.95 -18.68 10.38
N VAL A 71 -10.79 -18.00 10.31
CA VAL A 71 -10.10 -17.61 9.07
C VAL A 71 -8.70 -18.22 8.97
N SER A 72 -8.37 -19.21 9.82
CA SER A 72 -7.03 -19.79 9.93
C SER A 72 -6.54 -20.42 8.63
N ASP A 73 -7.42 -21.05 7.85
CA ASP A 73 -7.16 -21.57 6.50
C ASP A 73 -6.67 -20.48 5.54
N ILE A 74 -7.36 -19.33 5.52
CA ILE A 74 -6.96 -18.19 4.69
C ILE A 74 -5.63 -17.63 5.18
N VAL A 75 -5.43 -17.58 6.50
CA VAL A 75 -4.17 -17.10 7.08
C VAL A 75 -3.00 -18.03 6.74
N GLU A 76 -3.14 -19.33 6.92
CA GLU A 76 -2.08 -20.30 6.63
C GLU A 76 -1.71 -20.33 5.16
N GLU A 77 -2.70 -20.23 4.26
CA GLU A 77 -2.43 -20.23 2.83
C GLU A 77 -1.87 -18.90 2.31
N GLU A 78 -2.35 -17.76 2.81
CA GLU A 78 -1.92 -16.44 2.33
C GLU A 78 -0.68 -15.92 3.08
N PHE A 79 -0.43 -16.33 4.32
CA PHE A 79 0.75 -15.93 5.10
C PHE A 79 1.77 -17.05 5.28
N GLY A 80 1.49 -18.24 4.74
CA GLY A 80 2.49 -19.29 4.56
C GLY A 80 3.55 -18.93 3.51
N ASN A 81 4.43 -19.88 3.17
CA ASN A 81 5.51 -19.70 2.20
C ASN A 81 5.02 -19.71 0.73
N GLY A 82 4.00 -18.90 0.42
CA GLY A 82 3.46 -18.71 -0.92
C GLY A 82 4.25 -17.69 -1.75
N LEU A 83 4.11 -17.78 -3.07
CA LEU A 83 4.75 -16.85 -4.02
C LEU A 83 4.29 -15.40 -3.80
N PHE A 84 2.97 -15.19 -3.61
CA PHE A 84 2.39 -13.86 -3.39
C PHE A 84 2.83 -13.23 -2.08
N THR A 85 2.90 -14.02 -1.00
CA THR A 85 3.39 -13.60 0.33
C THR A 85 4.85 -13.18 0.26
N THR A 86 5.69 -14.00 -0.38
CA THR A 86 7.12 -13.71 -0.56
C THR A 86 7.32 -12.42 -1.38
N ALA A 87 6.56 -12.25 -2.46
CA ALA A 87 6.57 -11.04 -3.27
C ALA A 87 6.12 -9.81 -2.46
N ALA A 88 5.06 -9.93 -1.67
CA ALA A 88 4.58 -8.86 -0.81
C ALA A 88 5.59 -8.47 0.27
N ILE A 89 6.25 -9.44 0.92
CA ILE A 89 7.32 -9.17 1.90
C ILE A 89 8.44 -8.37 1.24
N ARG A 90 8.94 -8.82 0.09
CA ARG A 90 9.99 -8.11 -0.66
C ARG A 90 9.55 -6.70 -1.05
N ALA A 91 8.33 -6.55 -1.56
CA ALA A 91 7.75 -5.28 -1.95
C ALA A 91 7.66 -4.32 -0.75
N TYR A 92 7.18 -4.79 0.39
CA TYR A 92 7.14 -4.01 1.63
C TYR A 92 8.53 -3.61 2.12
N THR A 93 9.52 -4.50 2.03
CA THR A 93 10.91 -4.17 2.38
C THR A 93 11.43 -3.03 1.51
N ILE A 94 11.28 -3.13 0.19
CA ILE A 94 11.71 -2.07 -0.75
C ILE A 94 10.96 -0.75 -0.46
N PHE A 95 9.64 -0.83 -0.28
CA PHE A 95 8.79 0.33 0.00
C PHE A 95 9.20 1.06 1.29
N CYS A 96 9.48 0.31 2.35
CA CYS A 96 9.90 0.88 3.63
C CYS A 96 11.31 1.46 3.57
N LEU A 97 12.23 0.84 2.83
CA LEU A 97 13.60 1.33 2.64
C LEU A 97 13.64 2.60 1.79
N SER A 98 12.77 2.74 0.79
CA SER A 98 12.72 3.93 -0.07
C SER A 98 12.00 5.11 0.57
N ARG A 99 11.24 4.89 1.66
CA ARG A 99 10.32 5.90 2.23
C ARG A 99 10.99 7.24 2.49
N ASP A 100 12.18 7.23 3.10
CA ASP A 100 12.84 8.46 3.53
C ASP A 100 13.36 9.24 2.32
N GLU A 101 13.92 8.56 1.31
CA GLU A 101 14.30 9.15 0.02
C GLU A 101 13.08 9.72 -0.72
N SER A 102 12.00 8.94 -0.82
CA SER A 102 10.74 9.38 -1.44
C SER A 102 10.16 10.63 -0.75
N CYS A 103 10.21 10.69 0.59
CA CYS A 103 9.75 11.85 1.36
C CYS A 103 10.63 13.09 1.14
N GLN A 104 11.94 12.91 1.00
CA GLN A 104 12.87 13.98 0.71
C GLN A 104 12.62 14.56 -0.69
N ILE A 105 12.58 13.70 -1.72
CA ILE A 105 12.30 14.11 -3.11
C ILE A 105 10.95 14.84 -3.18
N TYR A 106 9.92 14.30 -2.54
CA TYR A 106 8.61 14.95 -2.47
C TYR A 106 8.70 16.37 -1.89
N ALA A 107 9.37 16.55 -0.75
CA ALA A 107 9.49 17.85 -0.11
C ALA A 107 10.24 18.86 -0.99
N GLU A 108 11.36 18.44 -1.59
CA GLU A 108 12.15 19.29 -2.49
C GLU A 108 11.37 19.70 -3.74
N LEU A 109 10.61 18.79 -4.35
CA LEU A 109 9.80 19.08 -5.53
C LEU A 109 8.58 19.96 -5.21
N MET A 110 7.95 19.77 -4.05
CA MET A 110 6.86 20.64 -3.59
C MET A 110 7.31 22.09 -3.40
N GLU A 111 8.55 22.31 -2.97
CA GLU A 111 9.14 23.64 -2.79
C GLU A 111 9.58 24.26 -4.12
N LYS A 112 10.33 23.49 -4.92
CA LYS A 112 11.06 24.03 -6.09
C LYS A 112 10.26 23.99 -7.38
N ASN A 113 9.21 23.17 -7.48
CA ASN A 113 8.51 22.91 -8.74
C ASN A 113 7.00 23.24 -8.66
N PRO A 114 6.58 24.42 -9.16
CA PRO A 114 5.18 24.83 -9.12
C PRO A 114 4.22 23.89 -9.86
N LYS A 115 4.66 23.22 -10.93
CA LYS A 115 3.83 22.25 -11.68
C LYS A 115 3.60 20.98 -10.85
N PHE A 116 4.66 20.47 -10.21
CA PHE A 116 4.56 19.37 -9.26
C PHE A 116 3.63 19.72 -8.11
N LYS A 117 3.82 20.89 -7.49
CA LYS A 117 2.95 21.37 -6.41
C LYS A 117 1.49 21.44 -6.83
N LYS A 118 1.20 22.04 -8.00
CA LYS A 118 -0.16 22.14 -8.55
C LYS A 118 -0.81 20.77 -8.74
N PHE A 119 -0.04 19.77 -9.18
CA PHE A 119 -0.54 18.41 -9.33
C PHE A 119 -0.97 17.79 -7.99
N PHE A 120 -0.14 17.87 -6.95
CA PHE A 120 -0.48 17.33 -5.64
C PHE A 120 -1.60 18.12 -4.96
N ASP A 121 -1.57 19.46 -5.04
CA ASP A 121 -2.61 20.32 -4.48
C ASP A 121 -4.01 19.99 -5.05
N HIS A 122 -4.09 19.59 -6.33
CA HIS A 122 -5.36 19.17 -6.95
C HIS A 122 -6.05 18.04 -6.18
N TYR A 123 -5.28 17.11 -5.63
CA TYR A 123 -5.79 16.00 -4.82
C TYR A 123 -5.87 16.38 -3.34
N GLU A 124 -4.78 16.87 -2.76
CA GLU A 124 -4.63 17.05 -1.31
C GLU A 124 -5.54 18.15 -0.72
N MET A 125 -5.95 19.13 -1.52
CA MET A 125 -6.89 20.17 -1.08
C MET A 125 -8.35 19.71 -1.10
N GLN A 126 -8.66 18.57 -1.72
CA GLN A 126 -10.04 18.06 -1.75
C GLN A 126 -10.36 17.35 -0.42
N PRO A 127 -11.50 17.65 0.22
CA PRO A 127 -11.89 17.03 1.49
C PRO A 127 -11.90 15.49 1.44
N ALA A 128 -12.25 14.91 0.30
CA ALA A 128 -12.28 13.46 0.08
C ALA A 128 -10.90 12.78 0.20
N PHE A 129 -9.81 13.51 -0.07
CA PHE A 129 -8.45 12.98 -0.13
C PHE A 129 -7.52 13.55 0.94
N LYS A 130 -8.03 14.35 1.88
CA LYS A 130 -7.22 14.94 2.96
C LYS A 130 -6.46 13.90 3.81
N GLN A 131 -7.06 12.72 4.01
CA GLN A 131 -6.45 11.56 4.69
C GLN A 131 -5.51 10.73 3.79
N HIS A 132 -5.46 11.03 2.49
CA HIS A 132 -4.66 10.38 1.46
C HIS A 132 -3.61 11.33 0.87
N ASN A 133 -3.15 12.33 1.63
CA ASN A 133 -1.94 13.07 1.22
C ASN A 133 -0.75 12.11 1.08
N PHE A 134 0.24 12.51 0.30
CA PHE A 134 1.35 11.64 -0.11
C PHE A 134 2.04 10.96 1.08
N LYS A 135 2.43 11.73 2.10
CA LYS A 135 3.09 11.23 3.30
C LYS A 135 2.19 10.30 4.12
N SER A 136 0.90 10.63 4.22
CA SER A 136 -0.08 9.76 4.89
C SER A 136 -0.25 8.43 4.17
N CYS A 137 -0.26 8.40 2.83
CA CYS A 137 -0.32 7.13 2.09
C CYS A 137 0.86 6.22 2.43
N PHE A 138 2.08 6.74 2.40
CA PHE A 138 3.28 5.98 2.78
C PHE A 138 3.22 5.47 4.22
N LEU A 139 2.80 6.32 5.15
CA LEU A 139 2.66 5.94 6.56
C LEU A 139 1.63 4.82 6.74
N LEU A 140 0.46 4.96 6.13
CA LEU A 140 -0.63 4.00 6.26
C LEU A 140 -0.27 2.64 5.65
N ILE A 141 0.48 2.63 4.54
CA ILE A 141 0.97 1.41 3.91
C ILE A 141 2.03 0.74 4.80
N ALA A 142 3.03 1.48 5.27
CA ALA A 142 4.09 0.92 6.13
C ALA A 142 3.53 0.35 7.45
N GLN A 143 2.51 0.99 8.02
CA GLN A 143 1.84 0.51 9.22
C GLN A 143 1.03 -0.79 9.01
N ARG A 144 0.77 -1.22 7.77
CA ARG A 144 -0.01 -2.44 7.53
C ARG A 144 0.67 -3.68 8.11
N LEU A 145 2.00 -3.77 8.02
CA LEU A 145 2.78 -4.87 8.57
C LEU A 145 2.58 -5.05 10.07
N THR A 146 2.64 -3.96 10.84
CA THR A 146 2.50 -4.02 12.30
C THR A 146 1.08 -4.41 12.73
N LYS A 147 0.09 -4.17 11.86
CA LYS A 147 -1.29 -4.63 12.12
C LYS A 147 -1.45 -6.13 11.94
N TYR A 148 -0.66 -6.80 11.10
CA TYR A 148 -0.73 -8.25 10.97
C TYR A 148 -0.15 -8.94 12.20
N ASN A 149 0.98 -8.49 12.72
CA ASN A 149 1.55 -9.02 13.97
C ASN A 149 0.54 -8.92 15.12
N LEU A 150 -0.09 -7.75 15.31
CA LEU A 150 -1.11 -7.54 16.34
C LEU A 150 -2.38 -8.37 16.11
N LEU A 151 -2.78 -8.60 14.85
CA LEU A 151 -3.93 -9.43 14.53
C LEU A 151 -3.63 -10.90 14.82
N PHE A 152 -2.45 -11.41 14.46
CA PHE A 152 -2.04 -12.78 14.76
C PHE A 152 -1.89 -13.04 16.26
N ASP A 153 -1.40 -12.06 17.02
CA ASP A 153 -1.33 -12.16 18.49
C ASP A 153 -2.72 -12.15 19.15
N SER A 154 -3.68 -11.41 18.57
CA SER A 154 -5.06 -11.31 19.09
C SER A 154 -5.94 -12.52 18.74
N VAL A 155 -5.62 -13.19 17.64
CA VAL A 155 -6.26 -14.43 17.19
C VAL A 155 -5.34 -15.55 17.64
N ASN A 156 -5.29 -15.84 18.95
CA ASN A 156 -4.44 -16.86 19.57
C ASN A 156 -4.08 -18.03 18.62
N PHE A 157 -2.99 -17.90 17.86
CA PHE A 157 -2.30 -19.06 17.34
C PHE A 157 -1.55 -19.60 18.54
N THR A 158 -2.28 -20.37 19.37
CA THR A 158 -1.66 -21.31 20.28
C THR A 158 -0.92 -22.30 19.38
N PHE A 159 0.31 -21.95 18.99
CA PHE A 159 1.31 -22.94 18.66
C PHE A 159 1.50 -23.74 19.95
N ILE A 160 0.63 -24.72 20.17
CA ILE A 160 0.97 -25.88 20.96
C ILE A 160 2.12 -26.50 20.16
N THR A 161 3.34 -26.15 20.54
CA THR A 161 4.54 -26.88 20.19
C THR A 161 4.37 -28.29 20.76
N HIS A 162 3.79 -29.18 19.97
CA HIS A 162 3.96 -30.61 20.13
C HIS A 162 5.06 -31.06 19.16
N THR A 163 6.28 -31.02 19.66
CA THR A 163 7.34 -32.01 19.41
C THR A 163 8.10 -32.20 20.69
#